data_AF-A0A349GZY0-F1
#
_entry.id   AF-A0A349GZY0-F1
#
_cell.length_a   1.000
_cell.length_b   1.000
_cell.length_c   1.000
_cell.angle_alpha   90.00
_cell.angle_beta   90.00
_cell.angle_gamma   90.00
#
_symmetry.space_group_name_H-M   'P 1'
#
loop_
_entity.id
_entity.type
_entity.pdbx_description
1 polymer ?
#
loop_
_entity_poly.entity_id
_entity_poly.type
_entity_poly.pdbx_seq_one_letter_code
_entity_poly.pdbx_strand_id
1 'polypeptide(L)'
;MLPTTQTAVKAMLQADPSLTPDDRSAILLAIRNHGKTATAPTTSDAPQILTRKTAAAMLNRSPRLVDLLSAQGILKRVMLPGRTRAVGYRRADVVALIEGGA
;
A
#
# COMPACT_ATOMS: atom_id res chain seq x y z
N MET A 1 6.76 -17.49 20.06
CA MET A 1 8.05 -18.13 20.41
C MET A 1 8.48 -17.62 21.77
N LEU A 2 9.17 -18.44 22.57
CA LEU A 2 9.73 -17.99 23.84
C LEU A 2 10.90 -17.01 23.57
N PRO A 3 11.07 -15.96 24.39
CA PRO A 3 12.16 -14.98 24.22
C PRO A 3 13.55 -15.63 24.32
N THR A 4 13.66 -16.70 25.12
CA THR A 4 14.88 -17.51 25.26
C THR A 4 15.28 -18.23 23.97
N THR A 5 14.31 -18.58 23.12
CA THR A 5 14.61 -19.21 21.84
C THR A 5 15.18 -18.20 20.85
N GLN A 6 14.71 -16.95 20.89
CA GLN A 6 15.22 -15.89 20.01
C GLN A 6 16.66 -15.49 20.35
N THR A 7 17.01 -15.47 21.63
CA THR A 7 18.38 -15.17 22.07
C THR A 7 19.36 -16.28 21.67
N ALA A 8 18.95 -17.55 21.79
CA ALA A 8 19.75 -18.69 21.34
C ALA A 8 20.03 -18.62 19.82
N VAL A 9 19.01 -18.36 19.01
CA VAL A 9 19.18 -18.26 17.55
C VAL A 9 20.04 -17.04 17.17
N LYS A 10 19.88 -15.91 17.85
CA LYS A 10 20.75 -14.74 17.65
C LYS A 10 22.22 -15.07 17.92
N ALA A 11 22.52 -15.79 19.00
CA ALA A 11 23.89 -16.19 19.34
C ALA A 11 24.47 -17.16 18.29
N MET A 12 23.68 -18.13 17.82
CA MET A 12 24.08 -19.05 16.75
C MET A 12 24.43 -18.30 15.46
N LEU A 13 23.60 -17.33 15.05
CA LEU A 13 23.84 -16.53 13.85
C LEU A 13 25.06 -15.61 13.96
N GLN A 14 25.39 -15.14 15.18
CA GLN A 14 26.59 -14.35 15.42
C GLN A 14 27.88 -15.17 15.37
N ALA A 15 27.80 -16.45 15.76
CA ALA A 15 28.94 -17.37 15.74
C ALA A 15 29.30 -17.87 14.33
N ASP A 16 28.38 -17.77 13.36
CA ASP A 16 28.62 -18.17 11.97
C ASP A 16 29.29 -17.03 11.17
N PRO A 17 30.57 -17.18 10.76
CA PRO A 17 31.29 -16.17 9.98
C PRO A 17 30.86 -16.13 8.50
N SER A 18 30.10 -17.11 8.03
CA SER A 18 29.70 -17.25 6.62
C SER A 18 28.57 -16.28 6.24
N LEU A 19 27.86 -15.75 7.24
CA LEU A 19 26.72 -14.85 7.05
C LEU A 19 27.14 -13.39 7.21
N THR A 20 26.68 -12.56 6.28
CA THR A 20 26.85 -11.10 6.40
C THR A 20 25.93 -10.54 7.50
N PRO A 21 26.22 -9.32 8.02
CA PRO A 21 25.33 -8.67 8.98
C PRO A 21 23.89 -8.50 8.47
N ASP A 22 23.74 -8.25 7.16
CA ASP A 22 22.44 -8.06 6.52
C ASP A 22 21.65 -9.38 6.49
N ASP A 23 22.29 -10.49 6.14
CA ASP A 23 21.67 -11.83 6.16
C ASP A 23 21.20 -12.22 7.56
N ARG A 24 22.03 -11.96 8.58
CA ARG A 24 21.67 -12.21 9.99
C ARG A 24 20.42 -11.42 10.39
N SER A 25 20.32 -10.16 9.96
CA SER A 25 19.16 -9.32 10.25
C SER A 25 17.89 -9.83 9.56
N ALA A 26 18.01 -10.28 8.30
CA ALA A 26 16.90 -10.83 7.52
C ALA A 26 16.36 -12.14 8.14
N ILE A 27 17.25 -13.04 8.57
CA ILE A 27 16.88 -14.30 9.22
C ILE A 27 16.19 -14.04 10.57
N LEU A 28 16.71 -13.12 11.38
CA LEU A 28 16.08 -12.76 12.65
C LEU A 28 14.68 -12.15 12.46
N LEU A 29 14.51 -11.31 11.43
CA LEU A 29 13.22 -10.74 11.07
C LEU A 29 12.23 -11.82 10.59
N ALA A 30 12.68 -12.76 9.77
CA ALA A 30 11.87 -13.89 9.31
C ALA A 30 11.40 -14.77 10.48
N ILE A 31 12.28 -15.06 11.44
CA ILE A 31 11.94 -15.83 12.65
C ILE A 31 10.94 -15.06 13.52
N ARG A 32 11.17 -13.76 13.74
CA ARG A 32 10.26 -12.90 14.51
C ARG A 32 8.86 -12.86 13.91
N ASN A 33 8.76 -12.86 12.58
CA ASN A 33 7.51 -12.82 11.85
C ASN A 33 6.95 -14.23 11.55
N HIS A 34 7.49 -15.30 12.14
CA HIS A 34 7.04 -16.68 11.95
C HIS A 34 7.06 -17.14 10.48
N GLY A 35 8.10 -16.77 9.73
CA GLY A 35 8.20 -17.11 8.30
C GLY A 35 7.24 -16.32 7.41
N LYS A 36 6.42 -15.44 7.98
CA LYS A 36 5.77 -14.39 7.21
C LYS A 36 6.86 -13.39 6.89
N THR A 37 7.39 -13.43 5.67
CA THR A 37 8.06 -12.25 5.11
C THR A 37 7.18 -11.06 5.45
N ALA A 38 7.74 -9.99 6.03
CA ALA A 38 6.99 -8.76 6.21
C ALA A 38 6.44 -8.43 4.83
N THR A 39 5.17 -8.73 4.61
CA THR A 39 4.58 -8.66 3.29
C THR A 39 4.76 -7.21 2.91
N ALA A 40 5.57 -6.95 1.88
CA ALA A 40 5.59 -5.65 1.22
C ALA A 40 4.13 -5.22 1.13
N PRO A 41 3.75 -4.04 1.66
CA PRO A 41 2.38 -3.74 2.04
C PRO A 41 1.47 -4.23 0.92
N THR A 42 0.80 -5.36 1.17
CA THR A 42 -0.12 -5.92 0.20
C THR A 42 -1.04 -4.76 -0.08
N THR A 43 -1.09 -4.33 -1.34
CA THR A 43 -1.98 -3.25 -1.74
C THR A 43 -3.35 -3.76 -1.40
N SER A 44 -3.80 -3.41 -0.20
CA SER A 44 -5.04 -3.90 0.34
C SER A 44 -6.06 -3.35 -0.62
N ASP A 45 -6.86 -4.24 -1.18
CA ASP A 45 -8.09 -3.90 -1.93
C ASP A 45 -9.14 -3.25 -1.00
N ALA A 46 -8.70 -2.76 0.17
CA ALA A 46 -9.45 -1.85 1.00
C ALA A 46 -9.87 -0.64 0.16
N PRO A 47 -11.13 -0.17 0.35
CA PRO A 47 -11.65 0.98 -0.36
C PRO A 47 -10.83 2.22 -0.03
N GLN A 48 -9.86 2.53 -0.88
CA GLN A 48 -8.96 3.66 -0.73
C GLN A 48 -9.54 4.89 -1.45
N ILE A 49 -9.55 6.03 -0.77
CA ILE A 49 -9.87 7.32 -1.37
C ILE A 49 -8.58 7.96 -1.87
N LEU A 50 -8.54 8.25 -3.16
CA LEU A 50 -7.46 8.97 -3.83
C LEU A 50 -7.75 10.46 -3.84
N THR A 51 -6.71 11.26 -3.57
CA THR A 51 -6.77 12.71 -3.80
C THR A 51 -6.87 13.03 -5.29
N ARG A 52 -7.30 14.26 -5.61
CA ARG A 52 -7.36 14.76 -7.00
C ARG A 52 -6.00 14.64 -7.72
N LYS A 53 -4.90 14.97 -7.05
CA LYS A 53 -3.55 14.92 -7.64
C LYS A 53 -3.13 13.48 -7.93
N THR A 54 -3.40 12.56 -7.00
CA THR A 54 -3.04 11.15 -7.16
C THR A 54 -3.90 10.46 -8.22
N ALA A 55 -5.20 10.76 -8.29
CA ALA A 55 -6.08 10.24 -9.35
C ALA A 55 -5.61 10.72 -10.75
N ALA A 56 -5.24 12.00 -10.87
CA ALA A 56 -4.70 12.55 -12.11
C ALA A 56 -3.38 11.87 -12.53
N ALA A 57 -2.48 11.65 -11.56
CA ALA A 57 -1.23 10.93 -11.79
C ALA A 57 -1.47 9.49 -12.25
N MET A 58 -2.43 8.77 -11.64
CA MET A 58 -2.78 7.40 -12.08
C MET A 58 -3.31 7.35 -13.51
N LEU A 59 -4.08 8.36 -13.91
CA LEU A 59 -4.60 8.46 -15.28
C LEU A 59 -3.55 8.98 -16.28
N ASN A 60 -2.35 9.38 -15.83
CA ASN A 60 -1.36 10.10 -16.65
C ASN A 60 -1.94 11.33 -17.36
N ARG A 61 -2.82 12.08 -16.67
CA ARG A 61 -3.52 13.26 -17.20
C ARG A 61 -3.47 14.44 -16.23
N SER A 62 -3.91 15.60 -16.72
CA SER A 62 -3.96 16.81 -15.91
C SER A 62 -5.09 16.73 -14.85
N PRO A 63 -4.93 17.38 -13.68
CA PRO A 63 -5.99 17.45 -12.67
C PRO A 63 -7.28 18.09 -13.19
N ARG A 64 -7.18 18.94 -14.22
CA ARG A 64 -8.33 19.59 -14.87
C ARG A 64 -9.20 18.59 -15.63
N LEU A 65 -8.58 17.58 -16.26
CA LEU A 65 -9.31 16.51 -16.94
C LEU A 65 -10.11 15.66 -15.94
N VAL A 66 -9.54 15.35 -14.78
CA VAL A 66 -10.26 14.62 -13.72
C VAL A 66 -11.51 15.38 -13.26
N ASP A 67 -11.42 16.71 -13.15
CA ASP A 67 -12.60 17.51 -12.79
C ASP A 67 -13.64 17.52 -13.90
N LEU A 68 -13.24 17.57 -15.17
CA LEU A 68 -14.14 17.47 -16.31
C LEU A 68 -14.88 16.12 -16.33
N LEU A 69 -14.17 15.01 -16.12
CA LEU A 69 -14.77 13.68 -16.01
C LEU A 69 -15.77 13.60 -14.85
N SER A 70 -15.48 14.28 -13.74
CA SER A 70 -16.41 14.35 -12.62
C SER A 70 -17.64 15.22 -12.90
N ALA A 71 -17.48 16.31 -13.66
CA ALA A 71 -18.59 17.17 -14.08
C ALA A 71 -19.48 16.48 -15.13
N GLN A 72 -18.89 15.63 -15.98
CA GLN A 72 -19.59 14.78 -16.94
C GLN A 72 -20.29 13.56 -16.28
N GLY A 73 -20.05 13.32 -14.99
CA GLY A 73 -20.63 12.19 -14.25
C GLY A 73 -19.91 10.85 -14.45
N ILE A 74 -18.82 10.82 -15.22
CA ILE A 74 -18.04 9.61 -15.51
C ILE A 74 -17.28 9.14 -14.26
N LEU A 75 -16.71 10.08 -13.49
CA LEU A 75 -15.95 9.78 -12.28
C LEU A 75 -16.65 10.32 -11.03
N LYS A 76 -17.05 9.43 -10.12
CA LYS A 76 -17.81 9.82 -8.92
C LYS A 76 -16.91 10.40 -7.83
N ARG A 77 -17.23 11.62 -7.40
CA ARG A 77 -16.58 12.29 -6.27
C ARG A 77 -17.09 11.72 -4.95
N VAL A 78 -16.18 11.43 -4.03
CA VAL A 78 -16.51 10.99 -2.67
C VAL A 78 -16.73 12.21 -1.79
N MET A 79 -17.94 12.35 -1.27
CA MET A 79 -18.32 13.37 -0.31
C MET A 79 -18.56 12.71 1.05
N LEU A 80 -17.90 13.23 2.09
CA LEU A 80 -18.14 12.75 3.45
C LEU A 80 -19.41 13.39 4.02
N PRO A 81 -20.14 12.70 4.90
CA PRO A 81 -21.32 13.26 5.55
C PRO A 81 -20.95 14.56 6.29
N GLY A 82 -21.77 15.60 6.12
CA GLY A 82 -21.56 16.92 6.76
C GLY A 82 -20.48 17.80 6.14
N ARG A 83 -19.83 17.38 5.04
CA ARG A 83 -18.88 18.23 4.31
C ARG A 83 -19.51 18.79 3.04
N THR A 84 -19.18 20.05 2.72
CA THR A 84 -19.61 20.73 1.48
C THR A 84 -18.68 20.47 0.30
N ARG A 85 -17.44 20.01 0.55
CA ARG A 85 -16.45 19.71 -0.48
C ARG A 85 -16.17 18.21 -0.54
N ALA A 86 -16.00 17.71 -1.76
CA ALA A 86 -15.54 16.34 -1.99
C ALA A 86 -14.09 16.15 -1.50
N VAL A 87 -13.83 14.96 -0.95
CA VAL A 87 -12.51 14.58 -0.41
C VAL A 87 -11.61 14.00 -1.51
N GLY A 88 -12.20 13.31 -2.48
CA GLY A 88 -11.43 12.65 -3.53
C GLY A 88 -12.28 11.73 -4.39
N TYR A 89 -11.63 10.68 -4.90
CA TYR A 89 -12.20 9.68 -5.79
C TYR A 89 -11.92 8.29 -5.24
N ARG A 90 -12.80 7.31 -5.46
CA ARG A 90 -12.52 5.92 -5.06
C ARG A 90 -11.45 5.35 -5.98
N ARG A 91 -10.49 4.62 -5.41
CA ARG A 91 -9.46 3.91 -6.20
C ARG A 91 -10.09 2.94 -7.20
N ALA A 92 -11.10 2.18 -6.79
CA ALA A 92 -11.82 1.23 -7.64
C ALA A 92 -12.39 1.91 -8.90
N ASP A 93 -13.09 3.04 -8.74
CA ASP A 93 -13.68 3.77 -9.88
C ASP A 93 -12.61 4.31 -10.85
N VAL A 94 -11.46 4.76 -10.33
CA VAL A 94 -10.33 5.23 -11.16
C VAL A 94 -9.69 4.06 -11.91
N VAL A 95 -9.54 2.90 -11.27
CA VAL A 95 -9.00 1.69 -11.91
C VAL A 95 -9.96 1.16 -12.98
N ALA A 96 -11.26 1.08 -12.69
CA ALA A 96 -12.28 0.66 -13.65
C ALA A 96 -12.26 1.55 -14.91
N LEU A 97 -12.10 2.87 -14.74
CA LEU A 97 -11.97 3.79 -15.86
C LEU A 97 -10.73 3.53 -16.71
N ILE A 98 -9.60 3.15 -16.10
CA ILE A 98 -8.36 2.79 -16.81
C ILE A 98 -8.55 1.49 -17.60
N GLU A 99 -9.24 0.52 -17.00
CA GLU A 99 -9.52 -0.79 -17.60
C GLU A 99 -10.61 -0.74 -18.68
N GLY A 100 -11.24 0.43 -18.90
CA GLY A 100 -12.27 0.64 -19.91
C GLY A 100 -13.69 0.25 -19.47
N GLY A 101 -13.89 -0.04 -18.18
CA GLY A 101 -15.21 -0.24 -17.57
C GLY A 101 -15.81 1.11 -17.17
N ALA A 102 -16.50 1.76 -18.10
CA ALA A 102 -17.33 2.95 -17.85
C ALA A 102 -18.80 2.62 -18.11
#